data_AF-A0A101SZ94-F1
#
_entry.id   AF-A0A101SZ94-F1
#
_cell.length_a   1.000
_cell.length_b   1.000
_cell.length_c   1.000
_cell.angle_alpha   90.00
_cell.angle_beta   90.00
_cell.angle_gamma   90.00
#
_symmetry.space_group_name_H-M   'P 1'
#
loop_
_entity.id
_entity.type
_entity.pdbx_description
1 polymer ?
#
loop_
_entity_poly.entity_id
_entity_poly.type
_entity_poly.pdbx_seq_one_letter_code
_entity_poly.pdbx_strand_id
1 'polypeptide(L)'
;MSRHGGPRPPLPTPSRVAGPAGPWARLLHDLDTAGVGLVYASLADWRSLLPPEEERRPLLGRDWTRYSRLKGDQLRDRFLTTRLLIRHTAAVALGTEPTSLELSYGLNGRVRLRGYDQIDVSLSHTGDLLLCGITSLGVIGVDTEPLTRRLSGRDVETLMCTAPERLRLAAVPAEELNGALLTLWTLKEAYSKALGQGLRFPFTEFGFRTPTGPNPGAGTAEEAAETVLLERSNGTPVADDTWRFATFTLPTGHLAAIALQDTRRSDQPDTRAGTALNRQILAAIGSWGR
;
A
#
# COMPACT_ATOMS: atom_id res chain seq x y z
N MET A 1 15.75 -24.02 -18.24
CA MET A 1 14.93 -23.88 -17.00
C MET A 1 13.84 -22.87 -17.31
N SER A 2 12.61 -23.36 -17.48
CA SER A 2 11.52 -22.61 -18.12
C SER A 2 11.01 -21.45 -17.26
N ARG A 3 11.07 -20.26 -17.85
CA ARG A 3 10.46 -19.01 -17.38
C ARG A 3 9.02 -19.29 -16.96
N HIS A 4 8.67 -19.04 -15.69
CA HIS A 4 7.27 -18.92 -15.28
C HIS A 4 6.72 -17.60 -15.84
N GLY A 5 6.42 -17.61 -17.15
CA GLY A 5 5.94 -16.49 -17.95
C GLY A 5 4.44 -16.59 -18.23
N GLY A 6 3.64 -16.93 -17.22
CA GLY A 6 2.20 -16.72 -17.30
C GLY A 6 1.85 -15.23 -17.23
N PRO A 7 0.67 -14.81 -17.74
CA PRO A 7 0.18 -13.45 -17.55
C PRO A 7 0.07 -13.15 -16.05
N ARG A 8 0.44 -11.93 -15.65
CA ARG A 8 0.41 -11.54 -14.25
C ARG A 8 -1.05 -11.31 -13.83
N PRO A 9 -1.45 -11.74 -12.63
CA PRO A 9 -2.77 -11.36 -12.14
C PRO A 9 -2.82 -9.83 -11.98
N PRO A 10 -3.95 -9.17 -12.29
CA PRO A 10 -4.12 -7.73 -12.08
C PRO A 10 -3.91 -7.37 -10.61
N LEU A 11 -3.53 -6.11 -10.33
CA LEU A 11 -3.43 -5.65 -8.96
C LEU A 11 -4.85 -5.61 -8.36
N PRO A 12 -5.07 -6.21 -7.18
CA PRO A 12 -6.39 -6.30 -6.59
C PRO A 12 -6.91 -4.91 -6.18
N THR A 13 -8.21 -4.70 -6.32
CA THR A 13 -8.88 -3.49 -5.84
C THR A 13 -8.92 -3.49 -4.30
N PRO A 14 -8.70 -2.34 -3.63
CA PRO A 14 -8.86 -2.24 -2.19
C PRO A 14 -10.26 -2.66 -1.72
N SER A 15 -10.32 -3.49 -0.68
CA SER A 15 -11.57 -3.96 -0.08
C SER A 15 -11.85 -3.32 1.29
N ARG A 16 -13.12 -3.02 1.59
CA ARG A 16 -13.47 -2.39 2.87
C ARG A 16 -13.43 -3.41 4.01
N VAL A 17 -12.81 -3.03 5.13
CA VAL A 17 -12.84 -3.78 6.38
C VAL A 17 -13.48 -2.92 7.47
N ALA A 18 -14.61 -3.38 8.04
CA ALA A 18 -15.42 -2.59 8.96
C ALA A 18 -14.85 -2.58 10.38
N GLY A 19 -14.04 -3.58 10.74
CA GLY A 19 -13.41 -3.70 12.04
C GLY A 19 -12.50 -4.92 12.14
N PRO A 20 -11.99 -5.22 13.36
CA PRO A 20 -11.19 -6.42 13.65
C PRO A 20 -11.79 -7.74 13.17
N ALA A 21 -13.12 -7.87 13.21
CA ALA A 21 -13.85 -9.06 12.76
C ALA A 21 -13.99 -9.17 11.23
N GLY A 22 -13.56 -8.15 10.48
CA GLY A 22 -13.53 -8.15 9.02
C GLY A 22 -14.63 -7.31 8.37
N PRO A 23 -15.12 -7.71 7.17
CA PRO A 23 -14.84 -8.97 6.47
C PRO A 23 -13.38 -9.08 5.96
N TRP A 24 -12.82 -10.30 5.96
CA TRP A 24 -11.43 -10.55 5.55
C TRP A 24 -11.27 -11.49 4.34
N ALA A 25 -12.36 -12.08 3.87
CA ALA A 25 -12.33 -13.09 2.80
C ALA A 25 -11.71 -12.57 1.51
N ARG A 26 -11.97 -11.31 1.14
CA ARG A 26 -11.40 -10.70 -0.08
C ARG A 26 -9.88 -10.54 0.02
N LEU A 27 -9.38 -10.09 1.18
CA LEU A 27 -7.93 -10.00 1.43
C LEU A 27 -7.25 -11.36 1.26
N LEU A 28 -7.82 -12.43 1.84
CA LEU A 28 -7.27 -13.78 1.73
C LEU A 28 -7.26 -14.29 0.28
N HIS A 29 -8.34 -14.03 -0.46
CA HIS A 29 -8.43 -14.39 -1.88
C HIS A 29 -7.40 -13.65 -2.74
N ASP A 30 -7.21 -12.35 -2.52
CA ASP A 30 -6.25 -11.55 -3.29
C ASP A 30 -4.80 -11.98 -2.96
N LEU A 31 -4.51 -12.29 -1.69
CA LEU A 31 -3.22 -12.85 -1.29
C LEU A 31 -2.96 -14.24 -1.90
N ASP A 32 -3.99 -15.09 -1.99
CA ASP A 32 -3.92 -16.41 -2.61
C ASP A 32 -3.62 -16.34 -4.11
N THR A 33 -4.31 -15.44 -4.82
CA THR A 33 -4.30 -15.38 -6.29
C THR A 33 -3.23 -14.46 -6.86
N ALA A 34 -2.97 -13.33 -6.19
CA ALA A 34 -2.03 -12.30 -6.64
C ALA A 34 -0.81 -12.14 -5.73
N GLY A 35 -0.83 -12.70 -4.52
CA GLY A 35 0.26 -12.57 -3.55
C GLY A 35 0.39 -11.17 -2.92
N VAL A 36 -0.59 -10.30 -3.18
CA VAL A 36 -0.72 -8.94 -2.65
C VAL A 36 -2.19 -8.71 -2.29
N GLY A 37 -2.45 -7.92 -1.25
CA GLY A 37 -3.80 -7.56 -0.84
C GLY A 37 -3.88 -6.12 -0.36
N LEU A 38 -5.02 -5.48 -0.60
CA LEU A 38 -5.31 -4.11 -0.23
C LEU A 38 -6.60 -4.04 0.56
N VAL A 39 -6.56 -3.38 1.72
CA VAL A 39 -7.75 -3.11 2.54
C VAL A 39 -7.83 -1.63 2.89
N TYR A 40 -9.05 -1.12 3.00
CA TYR A 40 -9.29 0.21 3.55
C TYR A 40 -10.33 0.19 4.66
N ALA A 41 -10.21 1.14 5.58
CA ALA A 41 -11.07 1.27 6.74
C ALA A 41 -11.42 2.74 6.99
N SER A 42 -12.56 2.97 7.63
CA SER A 42 -12.88 4.24 8.27
C SER A 42 -12.31 4.25 9.68
N LEU A 43 -11.62 5.34 10.02
CA LEU A 43 -11.14 5.59 11.36
C LEU A 43 -12.32 5.70 12.34
N ALA A 44 -13.41 6.38 11.96
CA ALA A 44 -14.61 6.48 12.79
C ALA A 44 -15.25 5.12 13.08
N ASP A 45 -15.39 4.25 12.07
CA ASP A 45 -15.97 2.92 12.26
C ASP A 45 -15.14 2.08 13.23
N TRP A 46 -13.83 2.02 13.01
CA TRP A 46 -12.93 1.25 13.87
C TRP A 46 -12.78 1.86 15.27
N ARG A 47 -12.89 3.19 15.40
CA ARG A 47 -12.86 3.88 16.69
C ARG A 47 -13.96 3.37 17.63
N SER A 48 -15.14 3.06 17.09
CA SER A 48 -16.26 2.52 17.86
C SER A 48 -16.04 1.08 18.33
N LEU A 49 -15.03 0.39 17.77
CA LEU A 49 -14.69 -0.99 18.03
C LEU A 49 -13.32 -1.12 18.72
N LEU A 50 -12.82 -0.04 19.31
CA LEU A 50 -11.54 -0.08 20.02
C LEU A 50 -11.64 -0.96 21.26
N PRO A 51 -10.63 -1.81 21.50
CA PRO A 51 -10.63 -2.68 22.65
C PRO A 51 -10.59 -1.87 23.97
N PRO A 52 -11.09 -2.45 25.08
CA PRO A 52 -10.91 -1.92 26.42
C PRO A 52 -9.44 -1.64 26.75
N GLU A 53 -9.18 -0.75 27.71
CA GLU A 53 -7.82 -0.28 27.96
C GLU A 53 -6.87 -1.40 28.41
N GLU A 54 -7.38 -2.35 29.18
CA GLU A 54 -6.70 -3.55 29.64
C GLU A 54 -6.19 -4.44 28.49
N GLU A 55 -6.88 -4.43 27.35
CA GLU A 55 -6.53 -5.23 26.16
C GLU A 55 -5.60 -4.49 25.19
N ARG A 56 -5.48 -3.16 25.30
CA ARG A 56 -4.67 -2.34 24.38
C ARG A 56 -3.17 -2.62 24.48
N ARG A 57 -2.65 -2.86 25.69
CA ARG A 57 -1.20 -3.04 25.89
C ARG A 57 -0.65 -4.29 25.21
N PRO A 58 -1.27 -5.49 25.36
CA PRO A 58 -0.89 -6.66 24.57
C PRO A 58 -0.97 -6.41 23.05
N LEU A 59 -2.03 -5.75 22.59
CA LEU A 59 -2.22 -5.45 21.17
C LEU A 59 -1.20 -4.45 20.62
N LEU A 60 -0.76 -3.46 21.39
CA LEU A 60 0.24 -2.50 20.95
C LEU A 60 1.66 -3.04 21.09
N GLY A 61 1.93 -3.90 22.07
CA GLY A 61 3.26 -4.41 22.36
C GLY A 61 4.25 -3.26 22.56
N ARG A 62 5.29 -3.19 21.73
CA ARG A 62 6.30 -2.11 21.78
C ARG A 62 5.75 -0.72 21.51
N ASP A 63 4.61 -0.61 20.81
CA ASP A 63 3.98 0.68 20.55
C ASP A 63 3.27 1.28 21.76
N TRP A 64 3.10 0.51 22.84
CA TRP A 64 2.45 0.98 24.07
C TRP A 64 3.11 2.25 24.61
N THR A 65 4.45 2.29 24.69
CA THR A 65 5.16 3.47 25.21
C THR A 65 4.91 4.72 24.36
N ARG A 66 4.83 4.58 23.03
CA ARG A 66 4.52 5.70 22.14
C ARG A 66 3.08 6.15 22.32
N TYR A 67 2.15 5.20 22.35
CA TYR A 67 0.72 5.44 22.59
C TYR A 67 0.46 6.19 23.91
N SER A 68 1.02 5.72 25.02
CA SER A 68 0.79 6.33 26.35
C SER A 68 1.28 7.78 26.46
N ARG A 69 2.26 8.17 25.62
CA ARG A 69 2.81 9.54 25.58
C ARG A 69 2.01 10.50 24.70
N LEU A 70 1.11 10.00 23.86
CA LEU A 70 0.26 10.85 23.03
C LEU A 70 -0.72 11.63 23.91
N LYS A 71 -0.88 12.91 23.60
CA LYS A 71 -1.83 13.81 24.26
C LYS A 71 -3.05 13.99 23.34
N GLY A 72 -4.25 13.80 23.89
CA GLY A 72 -5.51 13.97 23.17
C GLY A 72 -6.06 12.67 22.58
N ASP A 73 -7.35 12.46 22.77
CA ASP A 73 -8.04 11.23 22.41
C ASP A 73 -8.01 10.98 20.90
N GLN A 74 -8.17 12.02 20.08
CA GLN A 74 -8.13 11.87 18.63
C GLN A 74 -6.78 11.34 18.11
N LEU A 75 -5.67 11.77 18.70
CA LEU A 75 -4.33 11.27 18.33
C LEU A 75 -4.13 9.83 18.83
N ARG A 76 -4.60 9.52 20.04
CA ARG A 76 -4.56 8.17 20.61
C ARG A 76 -5.39 7.18 19.79
N ASP A 77 -6.61 7.55 19.45
CA ASP A 77 -7.55 6.73 18.69
C ASP A 77 -7.03 6.46 17.28
N ARG A 78 -6.50 7.49 16.61
CA ARG A 78 -5.84 7.31 15.30
C ARG A 78 -4.62 6.40 15.41
N PHE A 79 -3.76 6.63 16.39
CA PHE A 79 -2.58 5.80 16.59
C PHE A 79 -2.96 4.34 16.85
N LEU A 80 -3.88 4.08 17.77
CA LEU A 80 -4.34 2.73 18.08
C LEU A 80 -4.99 2.07 16.87
N THR A 81 -5.92 2.76 16.21
CA THR A 81 -6.64 2.22 15.04
C THR A 81 -5.69 1.84 13.91
N THR A 82 -4.72 2.68 13.58
CA THR A 82 -3.74 2.37 12.54
C THR A 82 -2.90 1.13 12.86
N ARG A 83 -2.54 0.92 14.14
CA ARG A 83 -1.81 -0.28 14.57
C ARG A 83 -2.66 -1.53 14.57
N LEU A 84 -3.92 -1.42 14.99
CA LEU A 84 -4.87 -2.52 14.90
C LEU A 84 -5.12 -2.91 13.44
N LEU A 85 -5.32 -1.95 12.53
CA LEU A 85 -5.52 -2.25 11.11
C LEU A 85 -4.33 -3.04 10.53
N ILE A 86 -3.09 -2.59 10.76
CA ILE A 86 -1.89 -3.32 10.30
C ILE A 86 -1.85 -4.72 10.91
N ARG A 87 -2.05 -4.84 12.22
CA ARG A 87 -1.95 -6.12 12.94
C ARG A 87 -3.01 -7.11 12.50
N HIS A 88 -4.26 -6.70 12.38
CA HIS A 88 -5.33 -7.58 11.91
C HIS A 88 -5.12 -7.99 10.45
N THR A 89 -4.72 -7.05 9.58
CA THR A 89 -4.38 -7.36 8.18
C THR A 89 -3.27 -8.43 8.11
N ALA A 90 -2.19 -8.25 8.88
CA ALA A 90 -1.09 -9.19 8.95
C ALA A 90 -1.47 -10.53 9.59
N ALA A 91 -2.23 -10.50 10.68
CA ALA A 91 -2.68 -11.68 11.41
C ALA A 91 -3.54 -12.59 10.55
N VAL A 92 -4.48 -12.00 9.81
CA VAL A 92 -5.29 -12.69 8.82
C VAL A 92 -4.42 -13.29 7.72
N ALA A 93 -3.50 -12.51 7.15
CA ALA A 93 -2.61 -12.97 6.08
C ALA A 93 -1.70 -14.14 6.52
N LEU A 94 -1.28 -14.15 7.79
CA LEU A 94 -0.37 -15.15 8.36
C LEU A 94 -1.10 -16.33 9.03
N GLY A 95 -2.41 -16.23 9.26
CA GLY A 95 -3.17 -17.22 10.02
C GLY A 95 -2.77 -17.29 11.51
N THR A 96 -2.44 -16.15 12.11
CA THR A 96 -1.97 -16.04 13.50
C THR A 96 -2.82 -15.06 14.31
N GLU A 97 -2.65 -15.03 15.64
CA GLU A 97 -3.30 -14.04 16.49
C GLU A 97 -2.65 -12.64 16.36
N PRO A 98 -3.42 -11.53 16.33
CA PRO A 98 -2.87 -10.17 16.24
C PRO A 98 -1.91 -9.78 17.37
N THR A 99 -2.10 -10.36 18.56
CA THR A 99 -1.26 -10.16 19.75
C THR A 99 0.09 -10.88 19.65
N SER A 100 0.20 -11.92 18.81
CA SER A 100 1.45 -12.65 18.58
C SER A 100 2.44 -11.92 17.67
N LEU A 101 1.95 -10.93 16.92
CA LEU A 101 2.76 -10.16 15.98
C LEU A 101 3.58 -9.09 16.70
N GLU A 102 4.81 -8.84 16.25
CA GLU A 102 5.64 -7.74 16.72
C GLU A 102 5.92 -6.77 15.59
N LEU A 103 5.41 -5.54 15.70
CA LEU A 103 5.73 -4.47 14.77
C LEU A 103 7.12 -3.91 15.06
N SER A 104 7.89 -3.69 14.00
CA SER A 104 9.21 -3.06 14.02
C SER A 104 9.26 -1.91 13.01
N TYR A 105 10.30 -1.07 13.11
CA TYR A 105 10.38 0.17 12.34
C TYR A 105 11.75 0.32 11.66
N GLY A 106 11.74 0.55 10.35
CA GLY A 106 12.93 0.89 9.59
C GLY A 106 13.35 2.35 9.73
N LEU A 107 14.44 2.72 9.03
CA LEU A 107 15.11 4.04 9.08
C LEU A 107 14.21 5.26 8.81
N ASN A 108 13.01 5.07 8.24
CA ASN A 108 12.05 6.15 7.95
C ASN A 108 10.65 5.90 8.56
N GLY A 109 10.58 5.11 9.64
CA GLY A 109 9.31 4.79 10.30
C GLY A 109 8.45 3.79 9.53
N ARG A 110 8.98 3.18 8.46
CA ARG A 110 8.33 2.08 7.72
C ARG A 110 8.07 0.92 8.68
N VAL A 111 6.82 0.50 8.76
CA VAL A 111 6.41 -0.63 9.60
C VAL A 111 6.87 -1.94 8.95
N ARG A 112 7.38 -2.86 9.76
CA ARG A 112 7.74 -4.22 9.37
C ARG A 112 7.24 -5.21 10.41
N LEU A 113 7.02 -6.44 10.00
CA LEU A 113 6.66 -7.55 10.89
C LEU A 113 7.94 -8.29 11.29
N ARG A 114 8.30 -8.24 12.57
CA ARG A 114 9.50 -8.92 13.05
C ARG A 114 9.33 -10.43 12.93
N GLY A 115 10.32 -11.10 12.33
CA GLY A 115 10.28 -12.55 12.08
C GLY A 115 9.52 -12.95 10.82
N TYR A 116 9.03 -11.98 10.04
CA TYR A 116 8.32 -12.22 8.78
C TYR A 116 8.92 -11.35 7.66
N ASP A 117 10.22 -11.53 7.38
CA ASP A 117 10.98 -10.70 6.43
C ASP A 117 10.51 -10.84 4.96
N GLN A 118 9.75 -11.90 4.67
CA GLN A 118 9.10 -12.16 3.38
C GLN A 118 7.78 -11.39 3.19
N ILE A 119 7.26 -10.76 4.24
CA ILE A 119 6.02 -9.99 4.20
C ILE A 119 6.35 -8.51 4.37
N ASP A 120 5.87 -7.71 3.42
CA ASP A 120 5.97 -6.26 3.51
C ASP A 120 4.58 -5.64 3.64
N VAL A 121 4.51 -4.59 4.46
CA VAL A 121 3.27 -3.88 4.77
C VAL A 121 3.45 -2.39 4.57
N SER A 122 2.43 -1.74 4.04
CA SER A 122 2.38 -0.30 3.89
C SER A 122 1.05 0.24 4.41
N LEU A 123 1.10 1.43 4.98
CA LEU A 123 -0.07 2.13 5.52
C LEU A 123 -0.06 3.56 5.01
N SER A 124 -1.21 4.04 4.57
CA SER A 124 -1.51 5.46 4.42
C SER A 124 -2.80 5.82 5.14
N HIS A 125 -2.95 7.09 5.47
CA HIS A 125 -4.20 7.62 5.98
C HIS A 125 -4.37 9.07 5.60
N THR A 126 -5.59 9.46 5.25
CA THR A 126 -5.94 10.87 5.03
C THR A 126 -7.36 11.12 5.53
N GLY A 127 -7.51 12.12 6.41
CA GLY A 127 -8.77 12.37 7.09
C GLY A 127 -9.24 11.16 7.90
N ASP A 128 -10.40 10.62 7.52
CA ASP A 128 -11.01 9.44 8.13
C ASP A 128 -10.61 8.12 7.46
N LEU A 129 -10.04 8.15 6.25
CA LEU A 129 -9.69 6.92 5.53
C LEU A 129 -8.32 6.40 5.95
N LEU A 130 -8.26 5.10 6.24
CA LEU A 130 -7.04 4.32 6.38
C LEU A 130 -6.92 3.35 5.19
N LEU A 131 -5.74 3.25 4.58
CA LEU A 131 -5.43 2.30 3.52
C LEU A 131 -4.22 1.46 3.94
N CYS A 132 -4.36 0.14 3.94
CA CYS A 132 -3.28 -0.79 4.25
C CYS A 132 -3.07 -1.76 3.09
N GLY A 133 -1.82 -1.91 2.66
CA GLY A 133 -1.40 -2.92 1.72
C GLY A 133 -0.46 -3.93 2.38
N ILE A 134 -0.56 -5.18 1.95
CA ILE A 134 0.29 -6.29 2.39
C ILE A 134 0.68 -7.14 1.20
N THR A 135 1.94 -7.59 1.14
CA THR A 135 2.44 -8.41 0.03
C THR A 135 3.44 -9.46 0.49
N SER A 136 3.51 -10.55 -0.26
CA SER A 136 4.55 -11.60 -0.16
C SER A 136 5.50 -11.61 -1.36
N LEU A 137 5.37 -10.65 -2.28
CA LEU A 137 6.13 -10.63 -3.53
C LEU A 137 7.45 -9.85 -3.47
N GLY A 138 7.58 -8.95 -2.50
CA GLY A 138 8.67 -7.99 -2.44
C GLY A 138 8.26 -6.78 -1.61
N VAL A 139 8.42 -5.56 -2.15
CA VAL A 139 8.09 -4.33 -1.43
C VAL A 139 6.81 -3.68 -1.94
N ILE A 140 6.02 -3.12 -1.02
CA ILE A 140 4.79 -2.39 -1.30
C ILE A 140 4.83 -0.99 -0.68
N GLY A 141 4.23 -0.05 -1.40
CA GLY A 141 3.88 1.26 -0.90
C GLY A 141 2.45 1.59 -1.29
N VAL A 142 1.68 2.13 -0.35
CA VAL A 142 0.32 2.60 -0.61
C VAL A 142 0.16 4.05 -0.20
N ASP A 143 -0.66 4.78 -0.95
CA ASP A 143 -1.05 6.13 -0.59
C ASP A 143 -2.51 6.42 -0.88
N THR A 144 -3.08 7.42 -0.19
CA THR A 144 -4.46 7.81 -0.42
C THR A 144 -4.71 9.27 -0.14
N GLU A 145 -5.53 9.89 -0.99
CA GLU A 145 -5.91 11.30 -0.89
C GLU A 145 -7.39 11.50 -1.22
N PRO A 146 -8.11 12.43 -0.56
CA PRO A 146 -9.49 12.73 -0.91
C PRO A 146 -9.54 13.40 -2.29
N LEU A 147 -10.53 13.03 -3.11
CA LEU A 147 -10.72 13.61 -4.45
C LEU A 147 -10.99 15.12 -4.42
N THR A 148 -11.42 15.63 -3.27
CA THR A 148 -11.64 17.06 -3.02
C THR A 148 -10.35 17.83 -2.75
N ARG A 149 -9.20 17.15 -2.56
CA ARG A 149 -7.90 17.80 -2.35
C ARG A 149 -7.54 18.65 -3.56
N ARG A 150 -7.20 19.92 -3.31
CA ARG A 150 -6.79 20.89 -4.32
C ARG A 150 -5.27 21.06 -4.34
N LEU A 151 -4.64 20.65 -5.44
CA LEU A 151 -3.20 20.81 -5.71
C LEU A 151 -2.94 21.89 -6.76
N SER A 152 -3.85 22.06 -7.73
CA SER A 152 -3.75 23.10 -8.76
C SER A 152 -3.71 24.50 -8.15
N GLY A 153 -2.92 25.41 -8.73
CA GLY A 153 -2.81 26.81 -8.28
C GLY A 153 -1.96 27.03 -7.03
N ARG A 154 -1.11 26.05 -6.66
CA ARG A 154 -0.21 26.12 -5.49
C ARG A 154 1.27 25.91 -5.83
N ASP A 155 1.65 26.03 -7.10
CA ASP A 155 3.01 25.75 -7.63
C ASP A 155 3.57 24.37 -7.29
N VAL A 156 2.72 23.44 -6.85
CA VAL A 156 3.09 22.06 -6.48
C VAL A 156 3.68 21.31 -7.66
N GLU A 157 3.27 21.64 -8.88
CA GLU A 157 3.76 21.05 -10.12
C GLU A 157 5.28 21.24 -10.29
N THR A 158 5.81 22.40 -9.91
CA THR A 158 7.25 22.70 -10.02
C THR A 158 8.08 21.85 -9.06
N LEU A 159 7.53 21.54 -7.88
CA LEU A 159 8.21 20.75 -6.85
C LEU A 159 8.06 19.24 -7.05
N MET A 160 6.94 18.79 -7.66
CA MET A 160 6.61 17.37 -7.73
C MET A 160 6.77 16.76 -9.13
N CYS A 161 6.61 17.56 -10.20
CA CYS A 161 6.57 17.03 -11.56
C CYS A 161 7.92 17.17 -12.24
N THR A 162 8.28 16.14 -12.99
CA THR A 162 9.34 16.16 -13.99
C THR A 162 8.96 17.07 -15.16
N ALA A 163 9.93 17.48 -15.98
CA ALA A 163 9.63 18.29 -17.17
C ALA A 163 8.65 17.59 -18.16
N PRO A 164 8.76 16.27 -18.43
CA PRO A 164 7.79 15.55 -19.27
C PRO A 164 6.39 15.44 -18.65
N GLU A 165 6.28 15.30 -17.33
CA GLU A 165 4.98 15.35 -16.64
C GLU A 165 4.33 16.72 -16.80
N ARG A 166 5.07 17.81 -16.56
CA ARG A 166 4.56 19.18 -16.77
C ARG A 166 4.12 19.42 -18.21
N LEU A 167 4.87 18.94 -19.19
CA LEU A 167 4.50 19.07 -20.61
C LEU A 167 3.17 18.36 -20.91
N ARG A 168 2.95 17.16 -20.35
CA ARG A 168 1.68 16.45 -20.52
C ARG A 168 0.54 17.13 -19.78
N LEU A 169 0.78 17.60 -18.55
CA LEU A 169 -0.22 18.32 -17.74
C LEU A 169 -0.65 19.63 -18.40
N ALA A 170 0.24 20.31 -19.13
CA ALA A 170 -0.10 21.52 -19.89
C ALA A 170 -1.12 21.27 -21.02
N ALA A 171 -1.31 20.02 -21.45
CA ALA A 171 -2.31 19.63 -22.44
C ALA A 171 -3.63 19.12 -21.81
N VAL A 172 -3.71 19.02 -20.48
CA VAL A 172 -4.91 18.56 -19.76
C VAL A 172 -5.89 19.73 -19.60
N PRO A 173 -7.20 19.55 -19.86
CA PRO A 173 -8.21 20.57 -19.58
C PRO A 173 -8.17 21.07 -18.13
N ALA A 174 -8.45 22.36 -17.90
CA ALA A 174 -8.30 22.99 -16.60
C ALA A 174 -9.16 22.30 -15.50
N GLU A 175 -10.33 21.81 -15.87
CA GLU A 175 -11.26 21.06 -15.03
C GLU A 175 -10.73 19.67 -14.61
N GLU A 176 -9.83 19.07 -15.40
CA GLU A 176 -9.23 17.76 -15.15
C GLU A 176 -7.84 17.86 -14.51
N LEU A 177 -7.18 19.02 -14.63
CA LEU A 177 -5.80 19.23 -14.17
C LEU A 177 -5.60 18.83 -12.71
N ASN A 178 -6.52 19.21 -11.81
CA ASN A 178 -6.40 18.85 -10.40
C ASN A 178 -6.45 17.33 -10.18
N GLY A 179 -7.26 16.59 -10.94
CA GLY A 179 -7.34 15.13 -10.87
C GLY A 179 -6.07 14.46 -11.38
N ALA A 180 -5.50 14.97 -12.47
CA ALA A 180 -4.22 14.49 -13.01
C ALA A 180 -3.07 14.72 -12.03
N LEU A 181 -3.00 15.92 -11.42
CA LEU A 181 -2.03 16.22 -10.37
C LEU A 181 -2.20 15.31 -9.15
N LEU A 182 -3.43 15.13 -8.67
CA LEU A 182 -3.70 14.26 -7.53
C LEU A 182 -3.24 12.82 -7.80
N THR A 183 -3.47 12.32 -9.02
CA THR A 183 -3.02 11.00 -9.44
C THR A 183 -1.50 10.87 -9.39
N LEU A 184 -0.77 11.83 -9.97
CA LEU A 184 0.70 11.83 -9.93
C LEU A 184 1.23 11.95 -8.49
N TRP A 185 0.63 12.81 -7.67
CA TRP A 185 1.00 12.97 -6.26
C TRP A 185 0.87 11.65 -5.50
N THR A 186 -0.31 11.03 -5.55
CA THR A 186 -0.59 9.80 -4.79
C THR A 186 0.27 8.63 -5.30
N LEU A 187 0.56 8.54 -6.60
CA LEU A 187 1.51 7.56 -7.15
C LEU A 187 2.94 7.78 -6.65
N LYS A 188 3.43 9.02 -6.66
CA LYS A 188 4.80 9.35 -6.19
C LYS A 188 4.97 9.09 -4.69
N GLU A 189 3.96 9.39 -3.88
CA GLU A 189 3.95 9.06 -2.45
C GLU A 189 3.94 7.55 -2.22
N ALA A 190 3.09 6.80 -2.94
CA ALA A 190 3.06 5.34 -2.87
C ALA A 190 4.44 4.74 -3.24
N TYR A 191 5.05 5.19 -4.33
CA TYR A 191 6.37 4.72 -4.74
C TYR A 191 7.48 5.09 -3.75
N SER A 192 7.50 6.33 -3.24
CA SER A 192 8.46 6.75 -2.22
C SER A 192 8.33 5.92 -0.93
N LYS A 193 7.09 5.58 -0.53
CA LYS A 193 6.82 4.67 0.59
C LYS A 193 7.35 3.27 0.30
N ALA A 194 7.19 2.75 -0.92
CA ALA A 194 7.71 1.45 -1.35
C ALA A 194 9.24 1.38 -1.31
N LEU A 195 9.92 2.46 -1.72
CA LEU A 195 11.38 2.60 -1.61
C LEU A 195 11.85 2.86 -0.17
N GLY A 196 10.93 3.21 0.71
CA GLY A 196 11.20 3.49 2.12
C GLY A 196 11.97 4.79 2.32
N GLN A 197 11.87 5.76 1.40
CA GLN A 197 12.61 7.04 1.45
C GLN A 197 11.77 8.21 1.98
N GLY A 198 10.44 8.09 1.97
CA GLY A 198 9.52 9.11 2.48
C GLY A 198 9.64 10.46 1.74
N LEU A 199 9.23 11.56 2.39
CA LEU A 199 9.26 12.92 1.81
C LEU A 199 10.66 13.44 1.43
N ARG A 200 11.73 12.70 1.74
CA ARG A 200 13.10 13.04 1.36
C ARG A 200 13.43 12.64 -0.08
N PHE A 201 12.55 11.90 -0.75
CA PHE A 201 12.77 11.50 -2.12
C PHE A 201 12.43 12.64 -3.09
N PRO A 202 13.38 13.14 -3.90
CA PRO A 202 13.10 14.19 -4.86
C PRO A 202 12.15 13.68 -5.96
N PHE A 203 10.90 14.13 -5.90
CA PHE A 203 9.83 13.74 -6.82
C PHE A 203 10.10 14.13 -8.28
N THR A 204 11.13 14.92 -8.54
CA THR A 204 11.59 15.31 -9.88
C THR A 204 12.66 14.39 -10.48
N GLU A 205 13.14 13.38 -9.76
CA GLU A 205 14.12 12.40 -10.27
C GLU A 205 13.49 11.23 -11.06
N PHE A 206 12.17 11.05 -10.94
CA PHE A 206 11.39 10.02 -11.63
C PHE A 206 9.98 10.55 -11.93
N GLY A 207 9.32 9.96 -12.92
CA GLY A 207 7.98 10.36 -13.33
C GLY A 207 7.06 9.18 -13.60
N PHE A 208 5.79 9.47 -13.80
CA PHE A 208 4.81 8.50 -14.26
C PHE A 208 4.16 8.93 -15.56
N ARG A 209 3.93 7.95 -16.44
CA ARG A 209 2.97 8.03 -17.52
C ARG A 209 1.71 7.32 -17.09
N THR A 210 0.62 8.06 -16.95
CA THR A 210 -0.71 7.50 -16.75
C THR A 210 -1.48 7.53 -18.06
N PRO A 211 -2.49 6.66 -18.27
CA PRO A 211 -3.50 6.88 -19.31
C PRO A 211 -4.06 8.29 -19.21
N THR A 212 -4.17 8.97 -20.33
CA THR A 212 -4.91 10.22 -20.43
C THR A 212 -6.40 9.92 -20.54
N GLY A 213 -7.20 10.45 -19.63
CA GLY A 213 -8.67 10.38 -19.69
C GLY A 213 -9.33 10.83 -18.38
N PRO A 214 -10.56 11.34 -18.43
CA PRO A 214 -11.29 11.78 -17.25
C PRO A 214 -11.57 10.54 -16.41
N ASN A 215 -10.94 10.44 -15.25
CA ASN A 215 -11.15 9.38 -14.26
C ASN A 215 -10.54 8.01 -14.68
N PRO A 216 -9.37 7.62 -14.15
CA PRO A 216 -8.94 6.21 -14.18
C PRO A 216 -9.90 5.25 -13.44
N GLY A 217 -11.00 5.73 -12.86
CA GLY A 217 -12.10 4.94 -12.31
C GLY A 217 -13.38 4.88 -13.15
N ALA A 218 -13.39 5.37 -14.39
CA ALA A 218 -14.54 5.23 -15.31
C ALA A 218 -14.47 3.97 -16.20
N GLY A 219 -13.30 3.33 -16.28
CA GLY A 219 -13.14 1.97 -16.81
C GLY A 219 -13.28 0.93 -15.69
N THR A 220 -13.59 -0.32 -16.04
CA THR A 220 -13.49 -1.43 -15.09
C THR A 220 -12.10 -1.45 -14.47
N ALA A 221 -12.00 -1.74 -13.16
CA ALA A 221 -10.73 -1.70 -12.41
C ALA A 221 -9.60 -2.54 -13.04
N GLU A 222 -9.94 -3.46 -13.94
CA GLU A 222 -9.02 -4.26 -14.75
C GLU A 222 -8.23 -3.45 -15.80
N GLU A 223 -8.78 -2.37 -16.38
CA GLU A 223 -8.10 -1.61 -17.45
C GLU A 223 -7.13 -0.54 -16.91
N ALA A 224 -7.42 0.04 -15.74
CA ALA A 224 -6.61 1.14 -15.19
C ALA A 224 -5.28 0.69 -14.55
N ALA A 225 -5.19 -0.57 -14.12
CA ALA A 225 -4.06 -1.08 -13.35
C ALA A 225 -2.82 -1.48 -14.20
N GLU A 226 -2.95 -1.61 -15.52
CA GLU A 226 -1.85 -2.09 -16.39
C GLU A 226 -1.13 -1.00 -17.19
N THR A 227 -1.57 0.25 -17.10
CA THR A 227 -1.11 1.31 -17.99
C THR A 227 -0.29 2.42 -17.34
N VAL A 228 -0.07 2.36 -16.02
CA VAL A 228 0.81 3.31 -15.32
C VAL A 228 2.27 2.87 -15.50
N LEU A 229 3.05 3.65 -16.24
CA LEU A 229 4.45 3.37 -16.50
C LEU A 229 5.36 4.28 -15.69
N LEU A 230 6.39 3.69 -15.06
CA LEU A 230 7.47 4.45 -14.43
C LEU A 230 8.42 5.00 -15.51
N GLU A 231 8.81 6.26 -15.35
CA GLU A 231 9.72 6.96 -16.24
C GLU A 231 10.87 7.56 -15.45
N ARG A 232 12.02 7.71 -16.11
CA ARG A 232 13.12 8.54 -15.60
C ARG A 232 12.71 10.02 -15.65
N SER A 233 13.45 10.90 -14.98
CA SER A 233 13.21 12.35 -15.00
C SER A 233 13.15 12.98 -16.41
N ASN A 234 13.79 12.34 -17.40
CA ASN A 234 13.76 12.75 -18.82
C ASN A 234 12.59 12.16 -19.63
N GLY A 235 11.70 11.36 -19.02
CA GLY A 235 10.51 10.80 -19.67
C GLY A 235 10.75 9.49 -20.42
N THR A 236 11.96 8.93 -20.37
CA THR A 236 12.22 7.59 -20.90
C THR A 236 11.60 6.53 -20.00
N PRO A 237 10.85 5.56 -20.54
CA PRO A 237 10.29 4.46 -19.75
C PRO A 237 11.40 3.67 -19.04
N VAL A 238 11.14 3.30 -17.79
CA VAL A 238 11.98 2.36 -17.06
C VAL A 238 11.62 0.95 -17.49
N ALA A 239 12.54 0.25 -18.14
CA ALA A 239 12.37 -1.15 -18.58
C ALA A 239 12.50 -2.16 -17.42
N ASP A 240 12.06 -1.78 -16.23
CA ASP A 240 12.02 -2.64 -15.04
C ASP A 240 10.60 -3.19 -14.92
N ASP A 241 10.44 -4.44 -15.34
CA ASP A 241 9.16 -5.12 -15.30
C ASP A 241 8.81 -5.60 -13.88
N THR A 242 9.68 -5.43 -12.87
CA THR A 242 9.39 -5.82 -11.48
C THR A 242 8.42 -4.87 -10.81
N TRP A 243 8.36 -3.61 -11.25
CA TRP A 243 7.47 -2.61 -10.69
C TRP A 243 6.08 -2.63 -11.34
N ARG A 244 5.06 -2.45 -10.50
CA ARG A 244 3.66 -2.33 -10.89
C ARG A 244 3.02 -1.18 -10.11
N PHE A 245 2.16 -0.44 -10.78
CA PHE A 245 1.49 0.72 -10.22
C PHE A 245 0.03 0.71 -10.63
N ALA A 246 -0.85 1.08 -9.71
CA ALA A 246 -2.26 1.26 -10.01
C ALA A 246 -2.87 2.33 -9.11
N THR A 247 -3.96 2.91 -9.58
CA THR A 247 -4.80 3.82 -8.80
C THR A 247 -6.25 3.36 -8.81
N PHE A 248 -6.95 3.60 -7.71
CA PHE A 248 -8.35 3.20 -7.54
C PHE A 248 -9.14 4.35 -6.95
N THR A 249 -10.31 4.64 -7.51
CA THR A 249 -11.28 5.53 -6.87
C THR A 249 -12.12 4.72 -5.90
N LEU A 250 -12.01 5.02 -4.61
CA LEU A 250 -12.78 4.35 -3.56
C LEU A 250 -14.18 4.95 -3.42
N PRO A 251 -15.19 4.15 -3.02
CA PRO A 251 -16.55 4.65 -2.77
C PRO A 251 -16.63 5.79 -1.74
N THR A 252 -15.60 5.95 -0.92
CA THR A 252 -15.47 7.01 0.10
C THR A 252 -15.06 8.36 -0.48
N GLY A 253 -14.94 8.51 -1.81
CA GLY A 253 -14.50 9.76 -2.44
C GLY A 253 -13.00 10.02 -2.30
N HIS A 254 -12.20 8.94 -2.25
CA HIS A 254 -10.75 9.00 -2.13
C HIS A 254 -10.09 8.30 -3.31
N LEU A 255 -8.94 8.81 -3.74
CA LEU A 255 -8.01 8.12 -4.60
C LEU A 255 -7.07 7.27 -3.75
N ALA A 256 -6.89 6.01 -4.10
CA ALA A 256 -5.87 5.13 -3.55
C ALA A 256 -4.83 4.84 -4.63
N ALA A 257 -3.55 4.78 -4.29
CA ALA A 257 -2.48 4.31 -5.16
C ALA A 257 -1.69 3.19 -4.50
N ILE A 258 -1.17 2.29 -5.33
CA ILE A 258 -0.25 1.22 -4.94
C ILE A 258 0.99 1.29 -5.85
N ALA A 259 2.15 1.09 -5.23
CA ALA A 259 3.41 0.78 -5.88
C ALA A 259 3.90 -0.57 -5.34
N LEU A 260 4.08 -1.55 -6.21
CA LEU A 260 4.50 -2.90 -5.86
C LEU A 260 5.73 -3.29 -6.67
N GLN A 261 6.78 -3.74 -6.00
CA GLN A 261 7.90 -4.41 -6.65
C GLN A 261 7.84 -5.91 -6.39
N ASP A 262 7.75 -6.73 -7.44
CA ASP A 262 7.88 -8.18 -7.35
C ASP A 262 9.36 -8.57 -7.46
N THR A 263 10.03 -8.69 -6.31
CA THR A 263 11.46 -9.00 -6.23
C THR A 263 11.78 -10.44 -6.61
N ARG A 264 10.77 -11.32 -6.72
CA ARG A 264 10.97 -12.71 -7.20
C ARG A 264 11.29 -12.77 -8.69
N ARG A 265 11.17 -11.65 -9.42
CA ARG A 265 11.43 -11.53 -10.86
C ARG A 265 12.73 -10.81 -11.20
N SER A 266 13.52 -10.33 -10.23
CA SER A 266 14.80 -9.68 -10.55
C SER A 266 15.87 -10.69 -10.92
N ASP A 267 16.60 -10.44 -12.02
CA ASP A 267 17.78 -11.23 -12.47
C ASP A 267 19.05 -10.99 -11.61
N GLN A 268 19.00 -10.11 -10.61
CA GLN A 268 20.11 -9.95 -9.66
C GLN A 268 20.08 -11.09 -8.63
N PRO A 269 21.20 -11.79 -8.40
CA PRO A 269 21.29 -12.78 -7.33
C PRO A 269 20.92 -12.11 -6.01
N ASP A 270 19.90 -12.68 -5.42
CA ASP A 270 19.31 -12.33 -4.16
C ASP A 270 20.39 -12.26 -3.06
N THR A 271 20.87 -11.05 -2.70
CA THR A 271 21.68 -10.88 -1.47
C THR A 271 20.81 -11.04 -0.21
N ARG A 272 19.53 -11.43 -0.36
CA ARG A 272 18.69 -11.93 0.72
C ARG A 272 17.97 -13.20 0.29
N ALA A 273 18.79 -14.21 -0.02
CA ALA A 273 18.41 -15.62 -0.14
C ALA A 273 17.11 -15.95 0.60
N GLY A 274 16.07 -16.23 -0.18
CA GLY A 274 14.72 -16.41 0.31
C GLY A 274 14.44 -17.66 1.14
N THR A 275 13.17 -17.81 1.50
CA THR A 275 12.51 -19.10 1.65
C THR A 275 11.03 -18.90 1.33
N ALA A 276 10.54 -19.74 0.41
CA ALA A 276 9.20 -19.74 -0.12
C ALA A 276 8.14 -20.03 0.96
N LEU A 277 7.06 -19.25 1.00
CA LEU A 277 5.83 -19.69 1.65
C LEU A 277 5.01 -20.49 0.64
N ASN A 278 5.36 -21.77 0.47
CA ASN A 278 4.53 -22.70 -0.27
C ASN A 278 3.65 -23.50 0.70
N ARG A 279 2.35 -23.58 0.41
CA ARG A 279 1.30 -24.17 1.25
C ARG A 279 1.38 -25.69 1.45
N GLN A 280 2.49 -26.33 1.11
CA GLN A 280 2.73 -27.77 1.30
C GLN A 280 3.30 -28.14 2.68
N ILE A 281 3.74 -27.18 3.52
CA ILE A 281 4.34 -27.49 4.83
C ILE A 281 3.30 -27.67 5.95
N LEU A 282 2.07 -27.17 5.82
CA LEU A 282 1.02 -27.43 6.83
C LEU A 282 0.40 -28.84 6.70
N ALA A 283 0.58 -29.53 5.58
CA ALA A 283 0.08 -30.90 5.39
C ALA A 283 1.04 -31.98 5.92
N ALA A 284 2.30 -31.66 6.23
CA ALA A 284 3.31 -32.63 6.67
C ALA A 284 3.51 -32.69 8.21
N ILE A 285 2.88 -31.79 8.97
CA ILE A 285 2.99 -31.73 10.44
C ILE A 285 1.72 -32.31 11.13
N GLY A 286 0.68 -32.62 10.36
CA GLY A 286 -0.56 -33.23 10.87
C GLY A 286 -0.58 -34.77 10.91
N SER A 287 0.51 -35.46 10.57
CA SER A 287 0.51 -36.94 10.43
C SER A 287 1.45 -37.70 11.38
N TRP A 288 1.91 -37.10 12.47
CA TRP A 288 2.59 -37.83 13.56
C TRP A 288 1.91 -37.51 14.88
N GLY A 289 0.87 -38.29 15.16
CA GLY A 289 0.02 -38.17 16.33
C GLY A 289 -0.96 -39.34 16.40
N ARG A 290 -0.45 -40.57 16.30
CA ARG A 290 -1.02 -41.81 16.84
C ARG A 290 0.11 -42.76 17.18
#